data_AF-A0A7K2JKK1-F1
#
_entry.id   AF-A0A7K2JKK1-F1
#
_cell.length_a   1.000
_cell.length_b   1.000
_cell.length_c   1.000
_cell.angle_alpha   90.00
_cell.angle_beta   90.00
_cell.angle_gamma   90.00
#
_symmetry.space_group_name_H-M   'P 1'
#
loop_
_entity.id
_entity.type
_entity.pdbx_description
1 polymer ?
#
loop_
_entity_poly.entity_id
_entity_poly.type
_entity_poly.pdbx_seq_one_letter_code
_entity_poly.pdbx_strand_id
1 'polypeptide(L)'
;MEINEYETLSMLLASGADPDEVCFELTLLTHAIDLEGDGHLQTNYPLNTASTAILLAYGADPRLPAIDGETPLQIADYYHHEPAQRLLQRFLALTPAKSPGSARDG
;
A
#
# COMPACT_ATOMS: atom_id res chain seq x y z
N MET A 1 21.66 6.22 17.66
CA MET A 1 20.19 6.11 17.68
C MET A 1 19.85 5.15 16.58
N GLU A 2 19.25 4.00 16.88
CA GLU A 2 18.71 3.16 15.82
C GLU A 2 17.49 3.86 15.24
N ILE A 3 17.50 4.07 13.93
CA ILE A 3 16.35 4.59 13.19
C ILE A 3 15.42 3.40 13.01
N ASN A 4 14.16 3.54 13.41
CA ASN A 4 13.20 2.44 13.21
C ASN A 4 12.85 2.31 11.72
N GLU A 5 12.29 1.16 11.33
CA GLU A 5 11.96 0.86 9.93
C GLU A 5 10.97 1.87 9.31
N TYR A 6 9.99 2.36 10.09
CA TYR A 6 9.01 3.35 9.63
C TYR A 6 9.61 4.73 9.39
N GLU A 7 10.57 5.14 10.24
CA GLU A 7 11.31 6.39 10.09
C GLU A 7 12.24 6.31 8.88
N THR A 8 12.89 5.17 8.67
CA THR A 8 13.69 4.91 7.47
C THR A 8 12.84 4.98 6.20
N LEU A 9 11.68 4.30 6.20
CA LEU A 9 10.74 4.35 5.08
C LEU A 9 10.26 5.78 4.80
N SER A 10 9.84 6.50 5.84
CA SER A 10 9.36 7.89 5.71
C SER A 10 10.45 8.82 5.18
N MET A 11 11.70 8.64 5.59
CA MET A 11 12.84 9.41 5.08
C MET A 11 13.12 9.14 3.60
N LEU A 12 13.09 7.88 3.18
CA LEU A 12 13.28 7.52 1.77
C LEU A 12 12.22 8.16 0.88
N LEU A 13 10.95 8.03 1.26
CA LEU A 13 9.83 8.63 0.53
C LEU A 13 9.92 10.17 0.55
N ALA A 14 10.28 10.78 1.67
CA ALA A 14 10.51 12.22 1.77
C ALA A 14 11.67 12.72 0.90
N SER A 15 12.65 11.85 0.62
CA SER A 15 13.77 12.15 -0.28
C SER A 15 13.42 12.03 -1.77
N GLY A 16 12.18 11.63 -2.09
CA GLY A 16 11.68 11.49 -3.46
C GLY A 16 11.74 10.07 -4.00
N ALA A 17 11.90 9.05 -3.15
CA ALA A 17 11.67 7.66 -3.56
C ALA A 17 10.22 7.50 -4.04
N ASP A 18 10.02 6.72 -5.10
CA ASP A 18 8.71 6.50 -5.70
C ASP A 18 7.88 5.57 -4.79
N PRO A 19 6.73 6.02 -4.24
CA PRO A 19 5.88 5.18 -3.40
C PRO A 19 5.23 4.02 -4.18
N ASP A 20 5.18 4.09 -5.52
CA ASP A 20 4.67 3.04 -6.41
C ASP A 20 5.78 2.15 -6.97
N GLU A 21 7.01 2.27 -6.46
CA GLU A 21 8.14 1.45 -6.92
C GLU A 21 7.82 -0.05 -6.80
N VAL A 22 8.24 -0.80 -7.81
CA VAL A 22 8.09 -2.27 -7.84
C VAL A 22 9.43 -2.91 -7.48
N CYS A 23 9.45 -3.69 -6.40
CA CYS A 23 10.59 -4.45 -5.93
C CYS A 23 10.19 -5.91 -5.72
N PHE A 24 10.98 -6.85 -6.24
CA PHE A 24 10.67 -8.29 -6.18
C PHE A 24 9.25 -8.62 -6.66
N GLU A 25 8.84 -8.05 -7.81
CA GLU A 25 7.51 -8.25 -8.43
C GLU A 25 6.33 -7.61 -7.67
N LEU A 26 6.56 -7.04 -6.48
CA LEU A 26 5.54 -6.38 -5.67
C LEU A 26 5.69 -4.86 -5.76
N THR A 27 4.59 -4.13 -5.82
CA THR A 27 4.61 -2.70 -5.44
C THR A 27 5.03 -2.58 -3.97
N LEU A 28 5.61 -1.45 -3.56
CA LEU A 28 5.91 -1.21 -2.14
C LEU A 28 4.67 -1.38 -1.26
N LEU A 29 3.49 -0.98 -1.74
CA LEU A 29 2.23 -1.11 -1.02
C LEU A 29 1.78 -2.57 -0.86
N THR A 30 1.84 -3.39 -1.91
CA THR A 30 1.54 -4.82 -1.80
C THR A 30 2.53 -5.53 -0.88
N HIS A 31 3.82 -5.19 -0.96
CA HIS A 31 4.84 -5.77 -0.10
C HIS A 31 4.65 -5.41 1.38
N ALA A 32 4.23 -4.18 1.69
CA ALA A 32 3.94 -3.78 3.05
C ALA A 32 2.79 -4.60 3.66
N ILE A 33 1.70 -4.80 2.92
CA ILE A 33 0.54 -5.56 3.40
C ILE A 33 0.90 -7.03 3.58
N ASP A 34 1.69 -7.59 2.67
CA ASP A 34 2.22 -8.96 2.75
C ASP A 34 3.05 -9.18 4.02
N LEU A 35 4.02 -8.29 4.30
CA LEU A 35 4.84 -8.37 5.51
C LEU A 35 4.03 -8.19 6.80
N GLU A 36 3.08 -7.25 6.82
CA GLU A 36 2.20 -7.01 7.98
C GLU A 36 1.31 -8.23 8.27
N GLY A 37 0.78 -8.85 7.21
CA GLY A 37 -0.05 -10.06 7.29
C GLY A 37 0.73 -11.32 7.67
N ASP A 38 1.85 -11.60 6.99
CA ASP A 38 2.71 -12.74 7.26
C ASP A 38 3.31 -12.66 8.68
N GLY A 39 3.78 -11.48 9.08
CA GLY A 39 4.26 -11.24 10.44
C GLY A 39 3.18 -11.51 11.50
N HIS A 40 1.92 -11.14 11.24
CA HIS A 40 0.79 -11.49 12.10
C HIS A 40 0.60 -13.01 12.21
N LEU A 41 0.58 -13.73 11.08
CA LEU A 41 0.39 -15.19 11.08
C LEU A 41 1.51 -15.94 11.82
N GLN A 42 2.76 -15.47 11.69
CA GLN A 42 3.91 -16.13 12.31
C GLN A 42 4.03 -15.86 13.81
N THR A 43 3.73 -14.64 14.24
CA THR A 43 3.98 -14.20 15.62
C THR A 43 2.74 -14.18 16.49
N ASN A 44 1.55 -14.20 15.88
CA ASN A 44 0.26 -13.96 16.53
C ASN A 44 0.16 -12.59 17.22
N TYR A 45 1.05 -11.64 16.90
CA TYR A 45 0.91 -10.25 17.32
C TYR A 45 -0.22 -9.55 16.56
N PRO A 46 -0.83 -8.48 17.10
CA PRO A 46 -1.89 -7.77 16.41
C PRO A 46 -1.45 -7.27 15.02
N LEU A 47 -2.36 -7.36 14.04
CA LEU A 47 -2.19 -6.78 12.70
C LEU A 47 -1.83 -5.29 12.82
N ASN A 48 -0.68 -4.92 12.27
CA ASN A 48 -0.22 -3.54 12.20
C ASN A 48 -0.50 -2.96 10.81
N THR A 49 -0.46 -1.63 10.63
CA THR A 49 -0.71 -0.98 9.32
C THR A 49 0.23 0.19 9.08
N ALA A 50 1.37 0.20 9.78
CA ALA A 50 2.22 1.38 9.82
C ALA A 50 2.85 1.66 8.45
N SER A 51 3.41 0.63 7.81
CA SER A 51 4.00 0.76 6.48
C SER A 51 2.93 1.04 5.43
N THR A 52 1.80 0.33 5.50
CA THR A 52 0.63 0.58 4.63
C THR A 52 0.16 2.04 4.72
N ALA A 53 0.00 2.57 5.92
CA ALA A 53 -0.46 3.96 6.12
C ALA A 53 0.56 4.99 5.64
N ILE A 54 1.85 4.75 5.84
CA ILE A 54 2.92 5.63 5.36
C ILE A 54 2.91 5.69 3.83
N LEU A 55 2.92 4.54 3.15
CA LEU A 55 2.92 4.51 1.68
C LEU A 55 1.71 5.23 1.08
N LEU A 56 0.51 4.97 1.62
CA LEU A 56 -0.71 5.69 1.19
C LEU A 56 -0.62 7.19 1.43
N ALA A 57 -0.04 7.63 2.56
CA ALA A 57 0.13 9.05 2.87
C ALA A 57 1.11 9.75 1.92
N TYR A 58 2.10 9.03 1.40
CA TYR A 58 3.06 9.52 0.40
C TYR A 58 2.57 9.36 -1.04
N GLY A 59 1.37 8.80 -1.25
CA GLY A 59 0.71 8.78 -2.54
C GLY A 59 0.79 7.47 -3.31
N ALA A 60 1.18 6.36 -2.66
CA ALA A 60 1.07 5.04 -3.27
C ALA A 60 -0.36 4.80 -3.76
N ASP A 61 -0.53 4.37 -5.02
CA ASP A 61 -1.83 4.12 -5.62
C ASP A 61 -2.32 2.70 -5.28
N PRO A 62 -3.36 2.56 -4.43
CA PRO A 62 -3.87 1.25 -4.01
C PRO A 62 -4.57 0.47 -5.13
N ARG A 63 -4.66 1.03 -6.35
CA ARG A 63 -5.23 0.37 -7.53
C ARG A 63 -4.17 -0.35 -8.36
N LEU A 64 -2.89 -0.08 -8.14
CA LEU A 64 -1.81 -0.72 -8.88
C LEU A 64 -1.63 -2.16 -8.38
N PRO A 65 -1.78 -3.15 -9.27
CA PRO A 65 -1.46 -4.52 -8.92
C PRO A 65 0.06 -4.76 -8.90
N ALA A 66 0.48 -5.76 -8.15
CA ALA A 66 1.78 -6.39 -8.33
C ALA A 66 1.91 -7.02 -9.74
N ILE A 67 3.12 -7.46 -10.10
CA ILE A 67 3.41 -8.02 -11.43
C ILE A 67 2.63 -9.32 -11.69
N ASP A 68 2.31 -10.09 -10.65
CA ASP A 68 1.45 -11.27 -10.72
C ASP A 68 -0.05 -10.93 -10.90
N GLY A 69 -0.40 -9.65 -10.83
CA GLY A 69 -1.75 -9.14 -10.98
C GLY A 69 -2.53 -8.97 -9.67
N GLU A 70 -1.95 -9.31 -8.52
CA GLU A 70 -2.64 -9.16 -7.24
C GLU A 70 -2.65 -7.70 -6.77
N THR A 71 -3.84 -7.20 -6.47
CA THR A 71 -4.03 -5.84 -5.93
C THR A 71 -3.77 -5.81 -4.42
N PRO A 72 -3.40 -4.64 -3.86
CA PRO A 72 -3.30 -4.44 -2.42
C PRO A 72 -4.51 -4.95 -1.63
N LEU A 73 -5.72 -4.77 -2.17
CA LEU A 73 -6.95 -5.22 -1.51
C LEU A 73 -7.09 -6.75 -1.51
N GLN A 74 -6.63 -7.44 -2.55
CA GLN A 74 -6.64 -8.91 -2.62
C GLN A 74 -5.64 -9.52 -1.62
N ILE A 75 -4.43 -8.96 -1.52
CA ILE A 75 -3.45 -9.38 -0.50
C ILE A 75 -4.02 -9.15 0.92
N ALA A 76 -4.63 -8.00 1.16
CA ALA A 76 -5.27 -7.72 2.45
C ALA A 76 -6.45 -8.67 2.77
N ASP A 77 -7.15 -9.17 1.75
CA ASP A 77 -8.21 -10.18 1.90
C ASP A 77 -7.63 -11.55 2.26
N TYR A 78 -6.58 -11.97 1.56
CA TYR A 78 -5.87 -13.23 1.79
C TYR A 78 -5.42 -13.39 3.26
N TYR A 79 -4.87 -12.32 3.86
CA TYR A 79 -4.43 -12.32 5.26
C TYR A 79 -5.54 -12.04 6.29
N HIS A 80 -6.79 -11.82 5.86
CA HIS A 80 -7.85 -11.26 6.71
C HIS A 80 -7.42 -9.98 7.44
N HIS A 81 -6.66 -9.14 6.73
CA HIS A 81 -6.03 -7.93 7.24
C HIS A 81 -7.02 -6.76 7.35
N GLU A 82 -8.03 -6.94 8.19
CA GLU A 82 -9.15 -6.01 8.41
C GLU A 82 -8.75 -4.53 8.55
N PRO A 83 -7.70 -4.15 9.32
CA PRO A 83 -7.23 -2.77 9.36
C PRO A 83 -6.77 -2.21 8.00
N ALA A 84 -5.97 -2.96 7.24
CA ALA A 84 -5.47 -2.56 5.92
C ALA A 84 -6.63 -2.46 4.92
N GLN A 85 -7.57 -3.42 4.93
CA GLN A 85 -8.76 -3.37 4.09
C GLN A 85 -9.54 -2.06 4.28
N ARG A 86 -9.77 -1.65 5.54
CA ARG A 86 -10.46 -0.38 5.84
C ARG A 86 -9.70 0.84 5.35
N LEU A 87 -8.37 0.86 5.49
CA LEU A 87 -7.54 1.96 4.97
C LEU A 87 -7.64 2.06 3.46
N LEU A 88 -7.45 0.95 2.75
CA LEU A 88 -7.52 0.89 1.29
C LEU A 88 -8.90 1.30 0.78
N GLN A 89 -9.98 0.74 1.34
CA GLN A 89 -11.35 1.09 0.96
C GLN A 89 -11.64 2.58 1.18
N ARG A 90 -11.19 3.15 2.30
CA ARG A 90 -11.34 4.58 2.57
C ARG A 90 -10.57 5.42 1.55
N PHE A 91 -9.34 5.03 1.23
CA PHE A 91 -8.51 5.76 0.27
C PHE A 91 -9.12 5.73 -1.13
N LEU A 92 -9.58 4.56 -1.58
CA LEU A 92 -10.26 4.37 -2.87
C LEU A 92 -11.56 5.18 -2.97
N ALA A 93 -12.35 5.25 -1.88
CA ALA A 93 -13.55 6.06 -1.83
C ALA A 93 -13.27 7.57 -1.93
N LEU A 94 -12.13 8.02 -1.40
CA LEU A 94 -11.70 9.43 -1.46
C LEU A 94 -11.01 9.80 -2.78
N THR A 95 -10.45 8.81 -3.49
CA THR A 95 -9.70 9.00 -4.74
C THR A 95 -10.31 8.17 -5.88
N PRO A 96 -11.54 8.49 -6.31
CA PRO A 96 -12.16 7.78 -7.42
C PRO A 96 -11.30 7.92 -8.67
N ALA A 97 -11.19 6.84 -9.45
CA ALA A 97 -10.49 6.87 -10.71
C ALA A 97 -11.01 8.03 -11.57
N LYS A 98 -10.09 8.81 -12.15
CA LYS A 98 -10.42 9.93 -13.02
C LYS A 98 -11.36 9.42 -14.12
N SER A 99 -12.57 9.98 -14.18
CA SER A 99 -13.55 9.57 -15.19
C SER A 99 -12.94 9.77 -16.59
N PRO A 100 -13.03 8.78 -17.49
CA PRO A 100 -12.63 8.97 -18.88
C PRO A 100 -13.66 9.90 -19.55
N GLY A 101 -13.41 11.22 -19.55
CA GLY A 101 -14.34 12.15 -20.19
C GLY A 101 -14.07 13.64 -19.99
N SER A 102 -13.20 14.21 -20.82
CA SER A 102 -13.52 15.42 -21.60
C SER A 102 -12.50 15.60 -22.73
N ALA A 103 -12.43 14.61 -23.62
CA ALA A 103 -12.02 14.85 -25.01
C ALA A 103 -13.33 14.84 -25.82
N ARG A 104 -13.94 16.01 -25.92
CA ARG A 104 -14.93 16.27 -26.96
C ARG A 104 -14.35 17.41 -27.79
N ASP A 105 -13.89 17.03 -28.97
CA ASP A 105 -13.55 17.93 -30.07
C ASP A 105 -14.73 18.86 -30.37
N GLY A 106 -14.39 20.10 -30.69
CA GLY A 106 -15.27 21.16 -31.19
C GLY A 106 -14.44 22.33 -31.67
#